data_AF-S3JTI6-F1
#
_entry.id   AF-S3JTI6-F1
#
_cell.length_a   1.000
_cell.length_b   1.000
_cell.length_c   1.000
_cell.angle_alpha   90.00
_cell.angle_beta   90.00
_cell.angle_gamma   90.00
#
_symmetry.space_group_name_H-M   'P 1'
#
loop_
_entity.id
_entity.type
_entity.pdbx_description
1 polymer ?
#
loop_
_entity_poly.entity_id
_entity_poly.type
_entity_poly.pdbx_seq_one_letter_code
_entity_poly.pdbx_strand_id
1 'polypeptide(L)'
;MLLLLKFLHPYMMFSNLAAWGLAQNIEGLGLFHSINDLPLQVGSDVIYPWNLSPTHGVNILSGLLTLFLIPIALLNIRAGFYLNKWAGWISLILWILPGALSLMGYVPDLRSYGPDVFRFGKGFTGSTSSAAASLFISLVTGWSVIMLFSALWKKNTFKNAYDHIWYILGLVAALYFVTDSGLPSYKKDLSEAGERTSLIMQHFRNGQQNLETMCENPDVKNQVTDLCGLGSEMKWSFKDSFSSNDILRARSDLPDWVTRVADDPEISKQIEEFNLLACSPNELRGNCQTVPIEMSLDSEDYKTPRDFLPPAYAQRLLLLHKSMQKADARIQDIEQGHNTRYFVFLMLAFVAGGKLANASRSMVAHDTVRPRSWLFNCIRFIVHNTLLVIRLFATELVLPLLQRLVRSGNGIINRYRARKAKNKAESEVSSGKG
;
A
#
# COMPACT_ATOMS: atom_id res chain seq x y z
N MET A 1 2.48 28.45 -31.49
CA MET A 1 2.56 27.84 -30.14
C MET A 1 1.24 27.95 -29.38
N LEU A 2 0.62 29.14 -29.30
CA LEU A 2 -0.63 29.37 -28.56
C LEU A 2 -1.84 28.55 -29.05
N LEU A 3 -2.02 28.40 -30.37
CA LEU A 3 -3.10 27.56 -30.94
C LEU A 3 -2.91 26.06 -30.67
N LEU A 4 -1.66 25.58 -30.73
CA LEU A 4 -1.34 24.17 -30.43
C LEU A 4 -1.60 23.85 -28.95
N LEU A 5 -1.20 24.74 -28.04
CA LEU A 5 -1.46 24.61 -26.61
C LEU A 5 -2.97 24.62 -26.31
N LYS A 6 -3.73 25.51 -26.97
CA LYS A 6 -5.20 25.51 -26.86
C LYS A 6 -5.83 24.21 -27.38
N PHE A 7 -5.36 23.68 -28.52
CA PHE A 7 -5.84 22.41 -29.03
C PHE A 7 -5.50 21.23 -28.10
N LEU A 8 -4.31 21.22 -27.50
CA LEU A 8 -3.87 20.15 -26.60
C LEU A 8 -4.43 20.26 -25.17
N HIS A 9 -5.00 21.40 -24.82
CA HIS A 9 -5.50 21.71 -23.48
C HIS A 9 -6.42 20.63 -22.86
N PRO A 10 -7.47 20.12 -23.54
CA PRO A 10 -8.32 19.07 -22.97
C PRO A 10 -7.56 17.76 -22.68
N TYR A 11 -6.56 17.41 -23.49
CA TYR A 11 -5.74 16.22 -23.26
C TYR A 11 -4.77 16.41 -22.10
N MET A 12 -4.23 17.62 -21.92
CA MET A 12 -3.40 17.97 -20.76
C MET A 12 -4.23 17.90 -19.48
N MET A 13 -5.46 18.42 -19.48
CA MET A 13 -6.37 18.33 -18.33
C MET A 13 -6.74 16.87 -18.01
N PHE A 14 -7.10 16.08 -19.02
CA PHE A 14 -7.40 14.66 -18.84
C PHE A 14 -6.18 13.86 -18.33
N SER A 15 -4.98 14.16 -18.85
CA SER A 15 -3.73 13.56 -18.38
C SER A 15 -3.37 14.00 -16.97
N ASN A 16 -3.67 15.25 -16.58
CA ASN A 16 -3.49 15.73 -15.22
C ASN A 16 -4.39 14.96 -14.25
N LEU A 17 -5.67 14.78 -14.59
CA LEU A 17 -6.59 13.97 -13.81
C LEU A 17 -6.09 12.53 -13.64
N ALA A 18 -5.61 11.88 -14.70
CA ALA A 18 -5.00 10.55 -14.62
C ALA A 18 -3.70 10.54 -13.80
N ALA A 19 -2.85 11.56 -13.96
CA ALA A 19 -1.58 11.69 -13.26
C ALA A 19 -1.76 11.78 -11.74
N TRP A 20 -2.83 12.41 -11.26
CA TRP A 20 -3.14 12.46 -9.83
C TRP A 20 -3.32 11.07 -9.23
N GLY A 21 -4.13 10.22 -9.87
CA GLY A 21 -4.31 8.83 -9.42
C GLY A 21 -3.02 8.04 -9.50
N LEU A 22 -2.29 8.15 -10.62
CA LEU A 22 -1.04 7.42 -10.81
C LEU A 22 0.03 7.84 -9.79
N ALA A 23 0.22 9.14 -9.57
CA ALA A 23 1.19 9.66 -8.62
C ALA A 23 0.89 9.21 -7.18
N GLN A 24 -0.38 9.26 -6.80
CA GLN A 24 -0.85 8.83 -5.49
C GLN A 24 -0.57 7.33 -5.22
N ASN A 25 -0.77 6.46 -6.23
CA ASN A 25 -0.49 5.04 -6.09
C ASN A 25 1.02 4.71 -6.14
N ILE A 26 1.82 5.48 -6.91
CA ILE A 26 3.30 5.35 -6.89
C ILE A 26 3.87 5.77 -5.53
N GLU A 27 3.34 6.85 -4.93
CA GLU A 27 3.68 7.26 -3.56
C GLU A 27 3.27 6.22 -2.54
N GLY A 28 2.07 5.66 -2.68
CA GLY A 28 1.60 4.57 -1.85
C GLY A 28 2.42 3.28 -1.94
N LEU A 29 3.24 3.10 -2.98
CA LEU A 29 4.24 2.03 -3.11
C LEU A 29 5.63 2.40 -2.54
N GLY A 30 5.82 3.64 -2.06
CA GLY A 30 7.08 4.15 -1.55
C GLY A 30 8.08 4.57 -2.65
N LEU A 31 7.65 4.64 -3.91
CA LEU A 31 8.52 5.00 -5.03
C LEU A 31 8.67 6.53 -5.21
N PHE A 32 7.70 7.32 -4.75
CA PHE A 32 7.83 8.79 -4.67
C PHE A 32 8.55 9.24 -3.38
N HIS A 33 8.61 8.40 -2.34
CA HIS A 33 9.32 8.70 -1.09
C HIS A 33 10.81 8.99 -1.32
N SER A 34 11.46 8.31 -2.28
CA SER A 34 12.86 8.57 -2.66
C SER A 34 13.06 9.85 -3.49
N ILE A 35 11.98 10.43 -4.01
CA ILE A 35 11.97 11.70 -4.77
C ILE A 35 11.57 12.88 -3.85
N ASN A 36 10.76 12.62 -2.82
CA ASN A 36 10.12 13.64 -2.00
C ASN A 36 10.52 13.67 -0.51
N ASP A 37 11.19 12.65 0.04
CA ASP A 37 11.54 12.63 1.48
C ASP A 37 12.97 12.14 1.77
N LEU A 38 13.75 13.06 2.36
CA LEU A 38 14.38 12.94 3.69
C LEU A 38 15.00 14.32 4.03
N PRO A 39 14.58 15.01 5.10
CA PRO A 39 15.40 16.09 5.65
C PRO A 39 16.72 15.48 6.15
N LEU A 40 17.83 15.99 5.63
CA LEU A 40 19.16 15.63 6.12
C LEU A 40 19.46 16.50 7.34
N GLN A 41 19.50 15.89 8.52
CA GLN A 41 20.00 16.54 9.72
C GLN A 41 21.53 16.42 9.73
N VAL A 42 22.22 17.54 9.47
CA VAL A 42 23.68 17.62 9.56
C VAL A 42 24.01 18.54 10.73
N GLY A 43 24.28 17.96 11.91
CA GLY A 43 24.45 18.72 13.14
C GLY A 43 23.11 19.23 13.70
N SER A 44 23.01 20.51 14.04
CA SER A 44 21.78 21.14 14.55
C SER A 44 20.84 21.65 13.45
N ASP A 45 21.28 21.64 12.19
CA ASP A 45 20.52 22.21 11.08
C ASP A 45 19.79 21.12 10.27
N VAL A 46 18.50 21.38 10.03
CA VAL A 46 17.61 20.55 9.20
C VAL A 46 17.65 21.08 7.78
N ILE A 47 18.31 20.36 6.87
CA ILE A 47 18.42 20.74 5.46
C ILE A 47 17.36 19.97 4.67
N TYR A 48 16.43 20.69 4.05
CA TYR A 48 15.46 20.15 3.08
C TYR A 48 16.08 20.23 1.68
N PRO A 49 16.56 19.11 1.10
CA PRO A 49 17.39 19.21 -0.09
C PRO A 49 16.61 19.77 -1.29
N TRP A 50 15.33 19.38 -1.43
CA TRP A 50 14.49 19.73 -2.59
C TRP A 50 13.01 19.71 -2.20
N ASN A 51 12.51 20.72 -1.49
CA ASN A 51 11.09 20.89 -1.13
C ASN A 51 10.17 21.03 -2.37
N LEU A 52 10.07 19.97 -3.17
CA LEU A 52 9.22 19.88 -4.36
C LEU A 52 7.80 19.62 -3.86
N SER A 53 6.93 20.61 -4.08
CA SER A 53 5.51 20.41 -3.83
C SER A 53 5.01 19.17 -4.61
N PRO A 54 4.16 18.30 -4.04
CA PRO A 54 3.64 17.11 -4.72
C PRO A 54 3.03 17.40 -6.09
N THR A 55 2.48 18.61 -6.24
CA THR A 55 1.93 19.15 -7.48
C THR A 55 2.96 19.23 -8.62
N HIS A 56 4.25 19.44 -8.33
CA HIS A 56 5.31 19.39 -9.35
C HIS A 56 5.49 17.98 -9.90
N GLY A 57 5.53 16.96 -9.02
CA GLY A 57 5.61 15.56 -9.43
C GLY A 57 4.41 15.13 -10.28
N VAL A 58 3.20 15.52 -9.87
CA VAL A 58 1.97 15.27 -10.64
C VAL A 58 2.01 15.98 -12.00
N ASN A 59 2.49 17.21 -12.08
CA ASN A 59 2.59 17.96 -13.34
C ASN A 59 3.62 17.32 -14.30
N ILE A 60 4.77 16.86 -13.80
CA ILE A 60 5.74 16.11 -14.60
C ILE A 60 5.10 14.85 -15.16
N LEU A 61 4.40 14.08 -14.32
CA LEU A 61 3.73 12.85 -14.72
C LEU A 61 2.59 13.11 -15.73
N SER A 62 1.85 14.21 -15.55
CA SER A 62 0.84 14.69 -16.49
C SER A 62 1.43 15.05 -17.86
N GLY A 63 2.59 15.71 -17.87
CA GLY A 63 3.33 16.01 -19.11
C GLY A 63 3.78 14.75 -19.83
N LEU A 64 4.31 13.77 -19.09
CA LEU A 64 4.69 12.46 -19.64
C LEU A 64 3.49 11.68 -20.20
N LEU A 65 2.38 11.64 -19.46
CA LEU A 65 1.13 11.01 -19.92
C LEU A 65 0.58 11.68 -21.18
N THR A 66 0.63 13.02 -21.24
CA THR A 66 0.22 13.77 -22.45
C THR A 66 1.10 13.40 -23.63
N LEU A 67 2.41 13.28 -23.42
CA LEU A 67 3.34 12.85 -24.47
C LEU A 67 3.02 11.41 -24.94
N PHE A 68 2.63 10.51 -24.03
CA PHE A 68 2.20 9.14 -24.37
C PHE A 68 0.82 9.08 -25.04
N LEU A 69 -0.08 10.04 -24.79
CA LEU A 69 -1.37 10.08 -25.49
C LEU A 69 -1.23 10.29 -26.99
N ILE A 70 -0.19 10.99 -27.45
CA ILE A 70 0.06 11.21 -28.89
C ILE A 70 0.23 9.88 -29.64
N PRO A 71 1.18 8.99 -29.29
CA PRO A 71 1.30 7.70 -29.94
C PRO A 71 0.07 6.80 -29.70
N ILE A 72 -0.60 6.88 -28.55
CA ILE A 72 -1.85 6.14 -28.30
C ILE A 72 -2.94 6.57 -29.29
N ALA A 73 -3.12 7.87 -29.52
CA ALA A 73 -4.09 8.40 -30.48
C ALA A 73 -3.80 7.91 -31.90
N LEU A 74 -2.54 7.98 -32.33
CA LEU A 74 -2.11 7.49 -33.64
C LEU A 74 -2.35 5.98 -33.80
N LEU A 75 -2.05 5.19 -32.76
CA LEU A 75 -2.32 3.75 -32.75
C LEU A 75 -3.82 3.46 -32.80
N ASN A 76 -4.64 4.23 -32.08
CA ASN A 76 -6.08 4.04 -32.02
C ASN A 76 -6.75 4.35 -33.36
N ILE A 77 -6.42 5.48 -33.97
CA ILE A 77 -6.92 5.86 -35.31
C ILE A 77 -6.57 4.77 -36.32
N ARG A 78 -5.32 4.32 -36.29
CA ARG A 78 -4.85 3.25 -37.17
C ARG A 78 -5.57 1.92 -36.93
N ALA A 79 -5.76 1.52 -35.67
CA ALA A 79 -6.50 0.33 -35.31
C ALA A 79 -7.97 0.42 -35.78
N GLY A 80 -8.58 1.60 -35.72
CA GLY A 80 -9.90 1.89 -36.29
C GLY A 80 -9.95 1.66 -37.80
N PHE A 81 -9.01 2.25 -38.55
CA PHE A 81 -8.92 2.04 -40.00
C PHE A 81 -8.57 0.61 -40.40
N TYR A 82 -7.85 -0.12 -39.54
CA TYR A 82 -7.58 -1.54 -39.71
C TYR A 82 -8.86 -2.37 -39.58
N LEU A 83 -9.75 -2.00 -38.66
CA LEU A 83 -11.05 -2.67 -38.48
C LEU A 83 -11.97 -2.42 -39.69
N ASN A 84 -12.25 -1.16 -40.00
CA ASN A 84 -12.95 -0.74 -41.22
C ASN A 84 -12.85 0.80 -41.41
N LYS A 85 -13.22 1.30 -42.61
CA LYS A 85 -13.13 2.74 -42.92
C LYS A 85 -13.97 3.62 -41.99
N TRP A 86 -15.17 3.17 -41.61
CA TRP A 86 -16.08 3.93 -40.74
C TRP A 86 -15.54 4.06 -39.31
N ALA A 87 -15.06 2.97 -38.71
CA ALA A 87 -14.44 2.94 -37.40
C ALA A 87 -13.18 3.83 -37.35
N GLY A 88 -12.41 3.86 -38.44
CA GLY A 88 -11.28 4.79 -38.59
C GLY A 88 -11.71 6.25 -38.53
N TRP A 89 -12.74 6.65 -39.28
CA TRP A 89 -13.29 8.00 -39.24
C TRP A 89 -13.87 8.37 -37.87
N ILE A 90 -14.60 7.44 -37.23
CA ILE A 90 -15.14 7.66 -35.87
C ILE A 90 -14.01 7.90 -34.88
N SER A 91 -12.95 7.06 -34.91
CA SER A 91 -11.78 7.24 -34.04
C SER A 91 -11.08 8.58 -34.31
N LEU A 92 -10.89 8.95 -35.58
CA LEU A 92 -10.30 10.25 -35.94
C LEU A 92 -11.12 11.43 -35.39
N ILE A 93 -12.44 11.40 -35.58
CA ILE A 93 -13.34 12.45 -35.08
C ILE A 93 -13.27 12.50 -33.56
N LEU A 94 -13.32 11.35 -32.87
CA LEU A 94 -13.23 11.28 -31.41
C LEU A 94 -11.94 11.91 -30.86
N TRP A 95 -10.81 11.72 -31.56
CA TRP A 95 -9.53 12.30 -31.16
C TRP A 95 -9.33 13.75 -31.58
N ILE A 96 -10.04 14.27 -32.60
CA ILE A 96 -9.92 15.69 -33.02
C ILE A 96 -10.93 16.57 -32.30
N LEU A 97 -12.12 16.04 -32.01
CA LEU A 97 -13.26 16.81 -31.49
C LEU A 97 -12.95 17.57 -30.20
N PRO A 98 -12.32 16.99 -29.15
CA PRO A 98 -12.03 17.73 -27.92
C PRO A 98 -11.11 18.93 -28.18
N GLY A 99 -10.06 18.75 -28.98
CA GLY A 99 -9.14 19.83 -29.34
C GLY A 99 -9.80 20.92 -30.19
N ALA A 100 -10.67 20.54 -31.12
CA ALA A 100 -11.44 21.50 -31.93
C ALA A 100 -12.42 22.33 -31.08
N LEU A 101 -13.15 21.68 -30.15
CA LEU A 101 -14.03 22.37 -29.19
C LEU A 101 -13.25 23.34 -28.30
N SER A 102 -12.05 22.94 -27.85
CA SER A 102 -11.16 23.81 -27.07
C SER A 102 -10.74 25.07 -27.83
N LEU A 103 -10.48 24.96 -29.15
CA LEU A 103 -10.18 26.12 -30.00
C LEU A 103 -11.39 27.07 -30.11
N MET A 104 -12.61 26.55 -30.05
CA MET A 104 -13.86 27.31 -30.04
C MET A 104 -14.19 27.91 -28.66
N GLY A 105 -13.36 27.66 -27.63
CA GLY A 105 -13.57 28.14 -26.26
C GLY A 105 -14.42 27.22 -25.39
N TYR A 106 -14.87 26.08 -25.91
CA TYR A 106 -15.59 25.07 -25.15
C TYR A 106 -14.61 24.07 -24.53
N VAL A 107 -14.21 24.33 -23.29
CA VAL A 107 -13.34 23.42 -22.51
C VAL A 107 -14.13 22.89 -21.32
N PRO A 108 -14.32 21.56 -21.20
CA PRO A 108 -14.89 20.99 -19.98
C PRO A 108 -13.89 21.17 -18.83
N ASP A 109 -14.36 21.69 -17.70
CA ASP A 109 -13.53 21.80 -16.49
C ASP A 109 -13.39 20.42 -15.84
N LEU A 110 -12.26 19.76 -16.11
CA LEU A 110 -11.92 18.46 -15.55
C LEU A 110 -11.20 18.57 -14.20
N ARG A 111 -10.85 19.78 -13.73
CA ARG A 111 -10.08 19.96 -12.49
C ARG A 111 -10.90 19.62 -11.25
N SER A 112 -12.19 19.95 -11.27
CA SER A 112 -13.15 19.66 -10.19
C SER A 112 -13.37 18.16 -9.95
N TYR A 113 -12.96 17.30 -10.88
CA TYR A 113 -13.05 15.85 -10.73
C TYR A 113 -11.78 15.22 -10.12
N GLY A 114 -10.70 15.99 -9.98
CA GLY A 114 -9.48 15.57 -9.29
C GLY A 114 -9.64 15.58 -7.77
N PRO A 115 -8.74 14.92 -7.02
CA PRO A 115 -8.73 15.02 -5.56
C PRO A 115 -8.28 16.42 -5.12
N ASP A 116 -8.94 16.99 -4.11
CA ASP A 116 -8.64 18.34 -3.59
C ASP A 116 -7.27 18.42 -2.87
N VAL A 117 -6.78 17.29 -2.36
CA VAL A 117 -5.54 17.23 -1.55
C VAL A 117 -4.73 15.97 -1.89
N PHE A 118 -3.42 16.15 -2.11
CA PHE A 118 -2.47 15.04 -2.20
C PHE A 118 -2.17 14.52 -0.78
N ARG A 119 -2.34 13.21 -0.54
CA ARG A 119 -2.07 12.62 0.77
C ARG A 119 -0.82 11.77 0.72
N PHE A 120 0.10 11.97 1.65
CA PHE A 120 1.28 11.10 1.78
C PHE A 120 0.91 9.83 2.55
N GLY A 121 1.56 8.71 2.20
CA GLY A 121 1.42 7.43 2.90
C GLY A 121 0.58 6.37 2.17
N LYS A 122 0.49 5.20 2.81
CA LYS A 122 -0.20 4.00 2.30
C LYS A 122 -1.72 4.11 2.51
N GLY A 123 -2.52 3.47 1.66
CA GLY A 123 -3.98 3.33 1.85
C GLY A 123 -4.89 4.33 1.12
N PHE A 124 -4.35 5.37 0.46
CA PHE A 124 -5.13 6.27 -0.39
C PHE A 124 -4.79 6.05 -1.87
N THR A 125 -5.75 5.58 -2.66
CA THR A 125 -5.57 5.22 -4.09
C THR A 125 -5.95 6.34 -5.07
N GLY A 126 -6.25 7.54 -4.56
CA GLY A 126 -6.71 8.68 -5.36
C GLY A 126 -8.23 8.75 -5.51
N SER A 127 -8.72 9.67 -6.37
CA SER A 127 -10.16 9.81 -6.65
C SER A 127 -10.64 8.75 -7.65
N THR A 128 -11.90 8.34 -7.55
CA THR A 128 -12.53 7.42 -8.51
C THR A 128 -12.43 7.93 -9.95
N SER A 129 -12.59 9.23 -10.16
CA SER A 129 -12.43 9.88 -11.47
C SER A 129 -11.00 9.79 -12.01
N SER A 130 -9.98 9.95 -11.17
CA SER A 130 -8.57 9.81 -11.57
C SER A 130 -8.21 8.38 -11.96
N ALA A 131 -8.76 7.41 -11.23
CA ALA A 131 -8.64 5.99 -11.56
C ALA A 131 -9.37 5.67 -12.87
N ALA A 132 -10.60 6.16 -13.07
CA ALA A 132 -11.36 5.96 -14.29
C ALA A 132 -10.64 6.52 -15.52
N ALA A 133 -10.04 7.71 -15.43
CA ALA A 133 -9.23 8.29 -16.50
C ALA A 133 -8.06 7.37 -16.88
N SER A 134 -7.33 6.86 -15.90
CA SER A 134 -6.19 5.96 -16.11
C SER A 134 -6.59 4.58 -16.68
N LEU A 135 -7.74 4.05 -16.22
CA LEU A 135 -8.34 2.83 -16.75
C LEU A 135 -8.78 3.02 -18.20
N PHE A 136 -9.36 4.16 -18.55
CA PHE A 136 -9.76 4.48 -19.92
C PHE A 136 -8.55 4.57 -20.85
N ILE A 137 -7.47 5.25 -20.43
CA ILE A 137 -6.21 5.31 -21.20
C ILE A 137 -5.67 3.88 -21.41
N SER A 138 -5.63 3.06 -20.36
CA SER A 138 -5.17 1.68 -20.43
C SER A 138 -6.02 0.82 -21.37
N LEU A 139 -7.35 0.95 -21.30
CA LEU A 139 -8.30 0.25 -22.14
C LEU A 139 -8.14 0.61 -23.62
N VAL A 140 -8.09 1.90 -23.94
CA VAL A 140 -7.90 2.38 -25.32
C VAL A 140 -6.54 1.94 -25.87
N THR A 141 -5.49 1.98 -25.05
CA THR A 141 -4.16 1.51 -25.41
C THR A 141 -4.18 0.00 -25.70
N GLY A 142 -4.77 -0.79 -24.80
CA GLY A 142 -4.90 -2.23 -24.94
C GLY A 142 -5.68 -2.62 -26.19
N TRP A 143 -6.83 -1.99 -26.42
CA TRP A 143 -7.62 -2.20 -27.63
C TRP A 143 -6.80 -1.93 -28.89
N SER A 144 -6.11 -0.79 -28.94
CA SER A 144 -5.36 -0.35 -30.12
C SER A 144 -4.18 -1.27 -30.43
N VAL A 145 -3.39 -1.61 -29.41
CA VAL A 145 -2.22 -2.50 -29.54
C VAL A 145 -2.66 -3.90 -29.95
N ILE A 146 -3.68 -4.45 -29.29
CA ILE A 146 -4.10 -5.83 -29.49
C ILE A 146 -4.84 -5.99 -30.82
N MET A 147 -5.64 -5.01 -31.26
CA MET A 147 -6.22 -4.99 -32.60
C MET A 147 -5.14 -5.14 -33.67
N LEU A 148 -4.08 -4.32 -33.61
CA LEU A 148 -3.00 -4.32 -34.58
C LEU A 148 -2.12 -5.57 -34.48
N PHE A 149 -1.88 -6.06 -33.28
CA PHE A 149 -1.07 -7.25 -33.03
C PHE A 149 -1.79 -8.54 -33.44
N SER A 150 -3.12 -8.59 -33.27
CA SER A 150 -3.94 -9.71 -33.72
C SER A 150 -3.83 -9.98 -35.22
N ALA A 151 -3.42 -8.98 -36.01
CA ALA A 151 -3.16 -9.12 -37.45
C ALA A 151 -2.09 -10.17 -37.77
N LEU A 152 -1.22 -10.51 -36.81
CA LEU A 152 -0.17 -11.51 -36.98
C LEU A 152 -0.67 -12.95 -36.86
N TRP A 153 -1.89 -13.16 -36.38
CA TRP A 153 -2.42 -14.48 -36.09
C TRP A 153 -3.76 -14.77 -36.76
N LYS A 154 -4.05 -16.06 -36.88
CA LYS A 154 -5.38 -16.54 -37.28
C LYS A 154 -6.40 -16.16 -36.20
N LYS A 155 -7.56 -15.64 -36.64
CA LYS A 155 -8.65 -15.10 -35.81
C LYS A 155 -9.02 -16.02 -34.64
N ASN A 156 -9.21 -17.32 -34.90
CA ASN A 156 -9.65 -18.27 -33.87
C ASN A 156 -8.54 -18.66 -32.89
N THR A 157 -7.29 -18.81 -33.35
CA THR A 157 -6.17 -19.19 -32.48
C THR A 157 -5.82 -18.07 -31.50
N PHE A 158 -5.79 -16.82 -31.97
CA PHE A 158 -5.52 -15.68 -31.11
C PHE A 158 -6.63 -15.48 -30.08
N LYS A 159 -7.90 -15.57 -30.50
CA LYS A 159 -9.06 -15.46 -29.60
C LYS A 159 -8.98 -16.47 -28.46
N ASN A 160 -8.75 -17.75 -28.77
CA ASN A 160 -8.71 -18.80 -27.75
C ASN A 160 -7.55 -18.63 -26.78
N ALA A 161 -6.34 -18.31 -27.29
CA ALA A 161 -5.18 -18.04 -26.43
C ALA A 161 -5.40 -16.83 -25.52
N TYR A 162 -6.02 -15.77 -26.05
CA TYR A 162 -6.35 -14.56 -25.32
C TYR A 162 -7.39 -14.81 -24.22
N ASP A 163 -8.38 -15.66 -24.50
CA ASP A 163 -9.45 -15.98 -23.57
C ASP A 163 -8.91 -16.67 -22.30
N HIS A 164 -7.89 -17.51 -22.41
CA HIS A 164 -7.22 -18.07 -21.22
C HIS A 164 -6.62 -16.99 -20.31
N ILE A 165 -5.92 -16.01 -20.89
CA ILE A 165 -5.34 -14.89 -20.13
C ILE A 165 -6.44 -14.05 -19.48
N TRP A 166 -7.52 -13.77 -20.23
CA TRP A 166 -8.67 -13.03 -19.73
C TRP A 166 -9.35 -13.73 -18.55
N TYR A 167 -9.57 -15.05 -18.63
CA TYR A 167 -10.20 -15.81 -17.55
C TYR A 167 -9.33 -15.85 -16.28
N ILE A 168 -8.02 -16.04 -16.42
CA ILE A 168 -7.10 -16.02 -15.27
C ILE A 168 -7.14 -14.64 -14.59
N LEU A 169 -7.08 -13.55 -15.36
CA LEU A 169 -7.14 -12.20 -14.80
C LEU A 169 -8.51 -11.88 -14.18
N GLY A 170 -9.60 -12.38 -14.75
CA GLY A 170 -10.94 -12.27 -14.17
C GLY A 170 -11.05 -12.96 -12.81
N LEU A 171 -10.47 -14.15 -12.66
CA LEU A 171 -10.40 -14.87 -11.38
C LEU A 171 -9.55 -14.13 -10.35
N VAL A 172 -8.41 -13.56 -10.76
CA VAL A 172 -7.57 -12.73 -9.88
C VAL A 172 -8.33 -11.49 -9.39
N ALA A 173 -9.08 -10.82 -10.26
CA ALA A 173 -9.90 -9.67 -9.88
C ALA A 173 -11.04 -10.05 -8.91
N ALA A 174 -11.68 -11.20 -9.14
CA ALA A 174 -12.69 -11.74 -8.22
C ALA A 174 -12.10 -12.05 -6.84
N LEU A 175 -10.89 -12.64 -6.79
CA LEU A 175 -10.19 -12.88 -5.54
C LEU A 175 -9.91 -11.57 -4.79
N TYR A 176 -9.43 -10.52 -5.49
CA TYR A 176 -9.20 -9.22 -4.86
C TYR A 176 -10.47 -8.58 -4.32
N PHE A 177 -11.57 -8.64 -5.08
CA PHE A 177 -12.87 -8.15 -4.62
C PHE A 177 -13.31 -8.84 -3.31
N VAL A 178 -13.13 -10.15 -3.23
CA VAL A 178 -13.44 -10.91 -2.00
C VAL A 178 -12.54 -10.47 -0.85
N THR A 179 -11.23 -10.32 -1.06
CA THR A 179 -10.34 -9.83 0.00
C THR A 179 -10.69 -8.43 0.49
N ASP A 180 -11.19 -7.55 -0.39
CA ASP A 180 -11.58 -6.19 -0.02
C ASP A 180 -12.91 -6.10 0.70
N SER A 181 -13.83 -7.03 0.43
CA SER A 181 -15.10 -7.10 1.16
C SER A 181 -14.91 -7.37 2.67
N GLY A 182 -13.76 -7.90 3.08
CA GLY A 182 -13.41 -8.12 4.49
C GLY A 182 -12.94 -6.86 5.25
N LEU A 183 -12.49 -5.81 4.56
CA LEU A 183 -11.90 -4.62 5.19
C LEU A 183 -12.85 -3.90 6.15
N PRO A 184 -14.14 -3.66 5.82
CA PRO A 184 -15.08 -3.05 6.75
C PRO A 184 -15.30 -3.89 8.01
N SER A 185 -15.24 -5.22 7.90
CA SER A 185 -15.35 -6.12 9.06
C SER A 185 -14.17 -5.92 10.00
N TYR A 186 -12.93 -5.93 9.49
CA TYR A 186 -11.76 -5.73 10.34
C TYR A 186 -11.72 -4.34 10.98
N LYS A 187 -12.19 -3.29 10.27
CA LYS A 187 -12.32 -1.94 10.85
C LYS A 187 -13.36 -1.90 11.96
N LYS A 188 -14.48 -2.60 11.79
CA LYS A 188 -15.49 -2.75 12.84
C LYS A 188 -14.95 -3.52 14.04
N ASP A 189 -14.27 -4.64 13.81
CA ASP A 189 -13.66 -5.45 14.87
C ASP A 189 -12.63 -4.63 15.67
N LEU A 190 -11.83 -3.81 15.00
CA LEU A 190 -10.87 -2.90 15.63
C LEU A 190 -11.57 -1.82 16.47
N SER A 191 -12.62 -1.18 15.92
CA SER A 191 -13.41 -0.16 16.62
C SER A 191 -14.11 -0.74 17.85
N GLU A 192 -14.76 -1.90 17.71
CA GLU A 192 -15.49 -2.55 18.81
C GLU A 192 -14.53 -3.00 19.92
N ALA A 193 -13.37 -3.56 19.57
CA ALA A 193 -12.35 -3.91 20.56
C ALA A 193 -11.75 -2.65 21.22
N GLY A 194 -11.58 -1.57 20.47
CA GLY A 194 -11.13 -0.26 20.98
C GLY A 194 -12.10 0.34 21.99
N GLU A 195 -13.40 0.36 21.68
CA GLU A 195 -14.46 0.82 22.58
C GLU A 195 -14.49 0.01 23.87
N ARG A 196 -14.50 -1.33 23.77
CA ARG A 196 -14.46 -2.21 24.95
C ARG A 196 -13.21 -1.99 25.80
N THR A 197 -12.04 -1.83 25.16
CA THR A 197 -10.78 -1.52 25.85
C THR A 197 -10.88 -0.20 26.60
N SER A 198 -11.44 0.84 25.98
CA SER A 198 -11.64 2.15 26.60
C SER A 198 -12.59 2.08 27.80
N LEU A 199 -13.68 1.33 27.69
CA LEU A 199 -14.63 1.11 28.78
C LEU A 199 -13.97 0.39 29.96
N ILE A 200 -13.25 -0.71 29.72
CA ILE A 200 -12.57 -1.46 30.78
C ILE A 200 -11.50 -0.58 31.45
N MET A 201 -10.71 0.16 30.67
CA MET A 201 -9.71 1.08 31.20
C MET A 201 -10.33 2.20 32.05
N GLN A 202 -11.50 2.71 31.65
CA GLN A 202 -12.21 3.75 32.40
C GLN A 202 -12.65 3.23 33.78
N HIS A 203 -13.13 1.99 33.86
CA HIS A 203 -13.46 1.37 35.13
C HIS A 203 -12.22 1.11 36.00
N PHE A 204 -11.10 0.66 35.42
CA PHE A 204 -9.84 0.57 36.18
C PHE A 204 -9.35 1.92 36.69
N ARG A 205 -9.57 3.01 35.93
CA ARG A 205 -9.27 4.37 36.39
C ARG A 205 -10.13 4.79 37.58
N ASN A 206 -11.43 4.52 37.53
CA ASN A 206 -12.33 4.82 38.64
C ASN A 206 -11.92 4.02 39.90
N GLY A 207 -11.66 2.72 39.74
CA GLY A 207 -11.18 1.87 40.83
C GLY A 207 -9.82 2.33 41.37
N GLN A 208 -8.91 2.81 40.52
CA GLN A 208 -7.62 3.37 40.95
C GLN A 208 -7.80 4.64 41.78
N GLN A 209 -8.71 5.54 41.42
CA GLN A 209 -9.00 6.76 42.18
C GLN A 209 -9.57 6.44 43.58
N ASN A 210 -10.46 5.45 43.65
CA ASN A 210 -11.02 4.99 44.91
C ASN A 210 -9.93 4.31 45.78
N LEU A 211 -9.11 3.45 45.16
CA LEU A 211 -7.97 2.82 45.81
C LEU A 211 -6.98 3.85 46.38
N GLU A 212 -6.63 4.89 45.62
CA GLU A 212 -5.74 5.96 46.10
C GLU A 212 -6.30 6.65 47.35
N THR A 213 -7.62 6.88 47.40
CA THR A 213 -8.30 7.48 48.56
C THR A 213 -8.30 6.54 49.76
N MET A 214 -8.51 5.23 49.54
CA MET A 214 -8.55 4.25 50.63
C MET A 214 -7.16 3.90 51.18
N CYS A 215 -6.13 3.92 50.34
CA CYS A 215 -4.75 3.66 50.73
C CYS A 215 -4.16 4.77 51.64
N GLU A 216 -4.88 5.89 51.86
CA GLU A 216 -4.54 6.86 52.91
C GLU A 216 -4.80 6.29 54.31
N ASN A 217 -5.71 5.33 54.46
CA ASN A 217 -5.98 4.66 55.72
C ASN A 217 -4.90 3.59 55.99
N PRO A 218 -4.18 3.64 57.13
CA PRO A 218 -3.14 2.66 57.46
C PRO A 218 -3.66 1.23 57.55
N ASP A 219 -4.92 1.01 57.96
CA ASP A 219 -5.48 -0.34 58.09
C ASP A 219 -5.64 -1.03 56.73
N VAL A 220 -6.08 -0.27 55.72
CA VAL A 220 -6.20 -0.74 54.33
C VAL A 220 -4.81 -0.92 53.72
N LYS A 221 -3.92 0.07 53.90
CA LYS A 221 -2.57 0.05 53.33
C LYS A 221 -1.73 -1.15 53.81
N ASN A 222 -1.89 -1.55 55.07
CA ASN A 222 -1.18 -2.71 55.63
C ASN A 222 -1.70 -4.05 55.10
N GLN A 223 -2.96 -4.12 54.66
CA GLN A 223 -3.55 -5.34 54.10
C GLN A 223 -3.30 -5.47 52.59
N VAL A 224 -3.32 -4.37 51.84
CA VAL A 224 -3.18 -4.37 50.37
C VAL A 224 -1.99 -3.53 49.90
N THR A 225 -0.81 -3.80 50.46
CA THR A 225 0.41 -2.98 50.25
C THR A 225 0.85 -2.91 48.80
N ASP A 226 0.89 -4.05 48.08
CA ASP A 226 1.37 -4.09 46.70
C ASP A 226 0.36 -3.46 45.74
N LEU A 227 -0.94 -3.67 45.98
CA LEU A 227 -2.02 -3.03 45.23
C LEU A 227 -1.99 -1.50 45.40
N CYS A 228 -1.78 -0.99 46.62
CA CYS A 228 -1.60 0.45 46.86
C CYS A 228 -0.37 1.02 46.13
N GLY A 229 0.72 0.26 46.05
CA GLY A 229 1.91 0.63 45.25
C GLY A 229 1.58 0.73 43.76
N LEU A 230 0.87 -0.26 43.23
CA LEU A 230 0.44 -0.35 41.83
C LEU A 230 -0.46 0.82 41.41
N GLY A 231 -1.34 1.29 42.31
CA GLY A 231 -2.24 2.42 42.04
C GLY A 231 -1.52 3.68 41.58
N SER A 232 -0.32 3.95 42.10
CA SER A 232 0.49 5.11 41.72
C SER A 232 1.04 5.02 40.28
N GLU A 233 1.37 3.82 39.82
CA GLU A 233 1.87 3.56 38.46
C GLU A 233 0.73 3.62 37.44
N MET A 234 -0.44 3.07 37.81
CA MET A 234 -1.67 3.14 37.01
C MET A 234 -2.04 4.59 36.69
N LYS A 235 -1.96 5.50 37.66
CA LYS A 235 -2.30 6.92 37.52
C LYS A 235 -1.59 7.61 36.34
N TRP A 236 -0.30 7.34 36.16
CA TRP A 236 0.48 7.93 35.06
C TRP A 236 0.10 7.33 33.70
N SER A 237 -0.15 6.01 33.64
CA SER A 237 -0.47 5.30 32.40
C SER A 237 -1.82 5.70 31.78
N PHE A 238 -2.79 6.06 32.61
CA PHE A 238 -4.12 6.47 32.14
C PHE A 238 -4.10 7.79 31.38
N LYS A 239 -3.21 8.72 31.74
CA LYS A 239 -3.12 10.02 31.10
C LYS A 239 -2.81 9.90 29.59
N ASP A 240 -2.04 8.88 29.22
CA ASP A 240 -1.62 8.63 27.84
C ASP A 240 -2.67 7.82 27.06
N SER A 241 -3.19 6.75 27.68
CA SER A 241 -4.05 5.74 27.04
C SER A 241 -5.43 6.23 26.57
N PHE A 242 -5.99 7.27 27.22
CA PHE A 242 -7.30 7.82 26.83
C PHE A 242 -7.23 8.85 25.70
N SER A 243 -6.03 9.35 25.37
CA SER A 243 -5.84 10.35 24.32
C SER A 243 -5.66 9.75 22.92
N SER A 244 -5.30 8.46 22.85
CA SER A 244 -5.00 7.75 21.61
C SER A 244 -6.28 7.27 20.90
N ASN A 245 -6.30 7.35 19.57
CA ASN A 245 -7.31 6.66 18.75
C ASN A 245 -7.08 5.13 18.73
N ASP A 246 -8.03 4.37 18.19
CA ASP A 246 -7.97 2.90 18.23
C ASP A 246 -6.77 2.31 17.47
N ILE A 247 -6.34 2.98 16.39
CA ILE A 247 -5.17 2.57 15.60
C ILE A 247 -3.88 2.73 16.42
N LEU A 248 -3.73 3.87 17.10
CA LEU A 248 -2.59 4.11 17.98
C LEU A 248 -2.62 3.13 19.16
N ARG A 249 -3.79 2.90 19.75
CA ARG A 249 -3.94 1.94 20.86
C ARG A 249 -3.64 0.49 20.46
N ALA A 250 -3.90 0.12 19.20
CA ALA A 250 -3.52 -1.20 18.68
C ALA A 250 -2.01 -1.35 18.49
N ARG A 251 -1.28 -0.24 18.27
CA ARG A 251 0.15 -0.23 17.96
C ARG A 251 1.03 0.07 19.16
N SER A 252 0.51 0.76 20.17
CA SER A 252 1.17 0.99 21.45
C SER A 252 1.01 -0.21 22.36
N ASP A 253 2.08 -0.62 23.03
CA ASP A 253 2.00 -1.69 24.03
C ASP A 253 1.06 -1.29 25.19
N LEU A 254 0.42 -2.30 25.79
CA LEU A 254 -0.35 -2.09 27.01
C LEU A 254 0.59 -1.70 28.18
N PRO A 255 0.11 -0.89 29.14
CA PRO A 255 0.89 -0.58 30.33
C PRO A 255 1.25 -1.83 31.14
N ASP A 256 2.45 -1.85 31.73
CA ASP A 256 2.98 -3.00 32.49
C ASP A 256 2.11 -3.41 33.68
N TRP A 257 1.31 -2.50 34.25
CA TRP A 257 0.39 -2.83 35.33
C TRP A 257 -0.70 -3.81 34.88
N VAL A 258 -1.09 -3.79 33.59
CA VAL A 258 -2.15 -4.67 33.07
C VAL A 258 -1.71 -6.13 33.18
N THR A 259 -0.48 -6.43 32.78
CA THR A 259 0.09 -7.78 32.89
C THR A 259 0.24 -8.21 34.35
N ARG A 260 0.65 -7.28 35.24
CA ARG A 260 0.73 -7.58 36.68
C ARG A 260 -0.62 -7.90 37.29
N VAL A 261 -1.66 -7.11 37.02
CA VAL A 261 -3.03 -7.40 37.51
C VAL A 261 -3.57 -8.71 36.93
N ALA A 262 -3.18 -9.07 35.70
CA ALA A 262 -3.65 -10.27 35.03
C ALA A 262 -3.01 -11.57 35.53
N ASP A 263 -1.72 -11.54 35.85
CA ASP A 263 -0.90 -12.75 36.05
C ASP A 263 -0.32 -12.89 37.46
N ASP A 264 -0.25 -11.82 38.26
CA ASP A 264 0.32 -11.87 39.62
C ASP A 264 -0.73 -12.39 40.64
N PRO A 265 -0.52 -13.57 41.24
CA PRO A 265 -1.47 -14.15 42.19
C PRO A 265 -1.58 -13.36 43.49
N GLU A 266 -0.53 -12.63 43.89
CA GLU A 266 -0.53 -11.83 45.13
C GLU A 266 -1.43 -10.60 44.97
N ILE A 267 -1.31 -9.90 43.83
CA ILE A 267 -2.18 -8.79 43.46
C ILE A 267 -3.63 -9.27 43.30
N SER A 268 -3.86 -10.43 42.69
CA SER A 268 -5.19 -11.03 42.57
C SER A 268 -5.87 -11.18 43.92
N LYS A 269 -5.15 -11.72 44.91
CA LYS A 269 -5.66 -11.92 46.27
C LYS A 269 -5.93 -10.59 46.96
N GLN A 270 -5.02 -9.62 46.84
CA GLN A 270 -5.20 -8.28 47.41
C GLN A 270 -6.39 -7.53 46.79
N ILE A 271 -6.71 -7.74 45.50
CA ILE A 271 -7.91 -7.17 44.85
C ILE A 271 -9.20 -7.76 45.45
N GLU A 272 -9.22 -9.05 45.74
CA GLU A 272 -10.38 -9.68 46.38
C GLU A 272 -10.58 -9.17 47.81
N GLU A 273 -9.50 -9.11 48.60
CA GLU A 273 -9.50 -8.56 49.96
C GLU A 273 -9.94 -7.09 49.96
N PHE A 274 -9.41 -6.28 49.04
CA PHE A 274 -9.81 -4.87 48.88
C PHE A 274 -11.31 -4.73 48.58
N ASN A 275 -11.85 -5.52 47.65
CA ASN A 275 -13.27 -5.46 47.30
C ASN A 275 -14.17 -5.90 48.46
N LEU A 276 -13.77 -6.89 49.26
CA LEU A 276 -14.50 -7.32 50.44
C LEU A 276 -14.56 -6.21 51.49
N LEU A 277 -13.44 -5.52 51.74
CA LEU A 277 -13.36 -4.40 52.69
C LEU A 277 -14.17 -3.18 52.21
N ALA A 278 -14.00 -2.80 50.95
CA ALA A 278 -14.61 -1.60 50.38
C ALA A 278 -16.14 -1.71 50.22
N CYS A 279 -16.66 -2.92 49.97
CA CYS A 279 -18.08 -3.16 49.68
C CYS A 279 -18.85 -3.86 50.81
N SER A 280 -18.24 -4.07 51.97
CA SER A 280 -18.90 -4.63 53.16
C SER A 280 -19.90 -3.63 53.77
N PRO A 281 -21.09 -4.06 54.22
CA PRO A 281 -22.13 -3.18 54.77
C PRO A 281 -21.74 -2.47 56.07
N ASN A 282 -20.69 -2.92 56.78
CA ASN A 282 -20.30 -2.42 58.10
C ASN A 282 -18.94 -1.70 58.14
N GLU A 283 -18.21 -1.61 57.03
CA GLU A 283 -16.86 -1.00 56.98
C GLU A 283 -16.74 0.01 55.82
N LEU A 284 -15.61 0.74 55.79
CA LEU A 284 -15.28 1.88 54.91
C LEU A 284 -16.05 1.86 53.57
N ARG A 285 -16.96 2.83 53.37
CA ARG A 285 -17.76 2.91 52.13
C ARG A 285 -16.90 3.30 50.94
N GLY A 286 -16.48 2.31 50.17
CA GLY A 286 -15.99 2.51 48.80
C GLY A 286 -17.10 2.91 47.84
N ASN A 287 -16.71 3.39 46.67
CA ASN A 287 -17.64 3.69 45.58
C ASN A 287 -17.96 2.41 44.80
N CYS A 288 -18.53 1.42 45.49
CA CYS A 288 -18.85 0.13 44.90
C CYS A 288 -19.92 0.27 43.81
N GLN A 289 -19.58 -0.16 42.61
CA GLN A 289 -20.45 -0.12 41.44
C GLN A 289 -20.56 -1.52 40.84
N THR A 290 -21.71 -1.83 40.23
CA THR A 290 -21.85 -3.05 39.45
C THR A 290 -21.20 -2.86 38.07
N VAL A 291 -20.66 -3.94 37.52
CA VAL A 291 -20.08 -3.89 36.17
C VAL A 291 -21.23 -3.80 35.15
N PRO A 292 -21.17 -2.89 34.17
CA PRO A 292 -22.17 -2.82 33.09
C PRO A 292 -22.29 -4.13 32.32
N ILE A 293 -23.50 -4.44 31.83
CA ILE A 293 -23.79 -5.70 31.12
C ILE A 293 -22.94 -5.85 29.85
N GLU A 294 -22.62 -4.73 29.20
CA GLU A 294 -21.80 -4.67 28.00
C GLU A 294 -20.35 -5.12 28.25
N MET A 295 -19.92 -5.09 29.51
CA MET A 295 -18.58 -5.43 29.96
C MET A 295 -18.52 -6.75 30.73
N SER A 296 -19.64 -7.23 31.27
CA SER A 296 -19.70 -8.45 32.10
C SER A 296 -19.07 -9.65 31.42
N LEU A 297 -18.20 -10.36 32.13
CA LEU A 297 -17.59 -11.61 31.68
C LEU A 297 -18.40 -12.82 32.14
N ASP A 298 -19.05 -12.71 33.30
CA ASP A 298 -19.96 -13.71 33.85
C ASP A 298 -21.34 -13.11 34.19
N SER A 299 -22.35 -13.97 34.21
CA SER A 299 -23.72 -13.73 34.65
C SER A 299 -23.88 -13.29 36.11
N GLU A 300 -22.80 -13.31 36.90
CA GLU A 300 -22.79 -12.82 38.28
C GLU A 300 -22.14 -11.43 38.44
N ASP A 301 -21.41 -10.94 37.43
CA ASP A 301 -20.66 -9.67 37.51
C ASP A 301 -21.57 -8.44 37.63
N TYR A 302 -22.75 -8.48 37.02
CA TYR A 302 -23.73 -7.40 37.11
C TYR A 302 -24.53 -7.42 38.42
N LYS A 303 -24.40 -8.48 39.23
CA LYS A 303 -25.10 -8.65 40.52
C LYS A 303 -24.21 -8.33 41.71
N THR A 304 -22.89 -8.44 41.55
CA THR A 304 -21.92 -8.24 42.63
C THR A 304 -21.29 -6.84 42.52
N PRO A 305 -21.59 -5.92 43.45
CA PRO A 305 -20.94 -4.60 43.44
C PRO A 305 -19.47 -4.75 43.82
N ARG A 306 -18.60 -4.05 43.08
CA ARG A 306 -17.14 -4.08 43.29
C ARG A 306 -16.59 -2.65 43.21
N ASP A 307 -15.52 -2.38 43.95
CA ASP A 307 -14.84 -1.08 43.90
C ASP A 307 -13.65 -1.11 42.92
N PHE A 308 -13.00 -2.28 42.80
CA PHE A 308 -11.91 -2.52 41.86
C PHE A 308 -12.18 -3.77 41.01
N LEU A 309 -11.87 -3.71 39.72
CA LEU A 309 -12.14 -4.82 38.79
C LEU A 309 -11.25 -6.03 39.08
N PRO A 310 -11.78 -7.27 38.97
CA PRO A 310 -11.00 -8.47 39.18
C PRO A 310 -9.99 -8.74 38.04
N PRO A 311 -8.96 -9.57 38.28
CA PRO A 311 -7.92 -9.93 37.30
C PRO A 311 -8.42 -10.42 35.94
N ALA A 312 -9.58 -11.08 35.90
CA ALA A 312 -10.21 -11.54 34.66
C ALA A 312 -10.41 -10.40 33.64
N TYR A 313 -10.66 -9.17 34.10
CA TYR A 313 -10.78 -8.00 33.22
C TYR A 313 -9.44 -7.53 32.67
N ALA A 314 -8.35 -7.66 33.44
CA ALA A 314 -6.99 -7.39 32.94
C ALA A 314 -6.56 -8.45 31.91
N GLN A 315 -6.89 -9.73 32.15
CA GLN A 315 -6.70 -10.78 31.14
C GLN A 315 -7.54 -10.50 29.88
N ARG A 316 -8.77 -10.00 30.04
CA ARG A 316 -9.60 -9.58 28.92
C ARG A 316 -8.98 -8.44 28.12
N LEU A 317 -8.36 -7.47 28.78
CA LEU A 317 -7.61 -6.39 28.12
C LEU A 317 -6.46 -6.94 27.27
N LEU A 318 -5.67 -7.88 27.80
CA LEU A 318 -4.58 -8.53 27.04
C LEU A 318 -5.12 -9.23 25.78
N LEU A 319 -6.23 -9.95 25.90
CA LEU A 319 -6.88 -10.63 24.78
C LEU A 319 -7.44 -9.64 23.73
N LEU A 320 -8.09 -8.58 24.19
CA LEU A 320 -8.63 -7.52 23.30
C LEU A 320 -7.49 -6.82 22.56
N HIS A 321 -6.40 -6.47 23.25
CA HIS A 321 -5.25 -5.82 22.64
C HIS A 321 -4.60 -6.71 21.56
N LYS A 322 -4.42 -8.01 21.84
CA LYS A 322 -3.94 -8.97 20.83
C LYS A 322 -4.90 -9.07 19.63
N SER A 323 -6.20 -8.99 19.87
CA SER A 323 -7.21 -8.95 18.80
C SER A 323 -7.10 -7.66 17.98
N MET A 324 -6.91 -6.51 18.62
CA MET A 324 -6.71 -5.22 17.96
C MET A 324 -5.44 -5.22 17.11
N GLN A 325 -4.31 -5.71 17.62
CA GLN A 325 -3.07 -5.88 16.88
C GLN A 325 -3.27 -6.75 15.63
N LYS A 326 -4.00 -7.87 15.76
CA LYS A 326 -4.31 -8.75 14.64
C LYS A 326 -5.21 -8.06 13.61
N ALA A 327 -6.21 -7.29 14.05
CA ALA A 327 -7.09 -6.54 13.16
C ALA A 327 -6.33 -5.42 12.42
N ASP A 328 -5.53 -4.61 13.12
CA ASP A 328 -4.69 -3.56 12.51
C ASP A 328 -3.70 -4.17 11.52
N ALA A 329 -3.03 -5.28 11.85
CA ALA A 329 -2.14 -5.97 10.92
C ALA A 329 -2.85 -6.41 9.63
N ARG A 330 -4.09 -6.90 9.72
CA ARG A 330 -4.90 -7.26 8.54
C ARG A 330 -5.35 -6.05 7.74
N ILE A 331 -5.75 -4.97 8.42
CA ILE A 331 -6.10 -3.70 7.78
C ILE A 331 -4.88 -3.16 7.02
N GLN A 332 -3.70 -3.14 7.63
CA GLN A 332 -2.47 -2.69 7.00
C GLN A 332 -2.10 -3.52 5.77
N ASP A 333 -2.20 -4.86 5.85
CA ASP A 333 -1.92 -5.76 4.72
C ASP A 333 -2.86 -5.49 3.53
N ILE A 334 -4.15 -5.32 3.81
CA ILE A 334 -5.15 -5.00 2.79
C ILE A 334 -4.92 -3.60 2.20
N GLU A 335 -4.69 -2.58 3.04
CA GLU A 335 -4.48 -1.19 2.62
C GLU A 335 -3.15 -0.99 1.89
N GLN A 336 -2.10 -1.74 2.23
CA GLN A 336 -0.86 -1.80 1.45
C GLN A 336 -1.10 -2.46 0.09
N GLY A 337 -1.98 -3.47 0.05
CA GLY A 337 -2.41 -4.13 -1.19
C GLY A 337 -3.15 -3.19 -2.16
N HIS A 338 -3.87 -2.17 -1.67
CA HIS A 338 -4.68 -1.28 -2.52
C HIS A 338 -3.87 -0.60 -3.64
N ASN A 339 -2.68 -0.06 -3.31
CA ASN A 339 -1.84 0.63 -4.29
C ASN A 339 -1.28 -0.33 -5.34
N THR A 340 -0.91 -1.56 -4.94
CA THR A 340 -0.48 -2.61 -5.87
C THR A 340 -1.63 -3.05 -6.79
N ARG A 341 -2.83 -3.24 -6.22
CA ARG A 341 -4.03 -3.65 -6.97
C ARG A 341 -4.44 -2.62 -8.00
N TYR A 342 -4.23 -1.32 -7.75
CA TYR A 342 -4.46 -0.28 -8.75
C TYR A 342 -3.74 -0.59 -10.07
N PHE A 343 -2.46 -0.98 -10.04
CA PHE A 343 -1.71 -1.35 -11.25
C PHE A 343 -2.21 -2.66 -11.87
N VAL A 344 -2.65 -3.63 -11.06
CA VAL A 344 -3.33 -4.83 -11.57
C VAL A 344 -4.61 -4.44 -12.32
N PHE A 345 -5.41 -3.50 -11.80
CA PHE A 345 -6.61 -3.02 -12.48
C PHE A 345 -6.29 -2.27 -13.78
N LEU A 346 -5.20 -1.49 -13.83
CA LEU A 346 -4.72 -0.91 -15.09
C LEU A 346 -4.35 -1.99 -16.12
N MET A 347 -3.65 -3.04 -15.69
CA MET A 347 -3.34 -4.20 -16.53
C MET A 347 -4.62 -4.93 -16.98
N LEU A 348 -5.58 -5.11 -16.08
CA LEU A 348 -6.87 -5.72 -16.41
C LEU A 348 -7.65 -4.87 -17.42
N ALA A 349 -7.64 -3.55 -17.29
CA ALA A 349 -8.26 -2.64 -18.26
C ALA A 349 -7.58 -2.73 -19.63
N PHE A 350 -6.24 -2.80 -19.67
CA PHE A 350 -5.50 -3.07 -20.92
C PHE A 350 -5.93 -4.39 -21.55
N VAL A 351 -6.03 -5.47 -20.77
CA VAL A 351 -6.48 -6.77 -21.28
C VAL A 351 -7.98 -6.76 -21.65
N ALA A 352 -8.82 -6.02 -20.94
CA ALA A 352 -10.21 -5.80 -21.32
C ALA A 352 -10.31 -5.12 -22.68
N GLY A 353 -9.45 -4.12 -22.94
CA GLY A 353 -9.28 -3.50 -24.24
C GLY A 353 -8.99 -4.52 -25.34
N GLY A 354 -8.12 -5.50 -25.11
CA GLY A 354 -7.87 -6.56 -26.09
C GLY A 354 -9.00 -7.57 -26.26
N LYS A 355 -9.80 -7.82 -25.21
CA LYS A 355 -11.02 -8.62 -25.36
C LYS A 355 -12.03 -7.88 -26.24
N LEU A 356 -12.18 -6.57 -26.03
CA LEU A 356 -12.98 -5.69 -26.90
C LEU A 356 -12.44 -5.70 -28.33
N ALA A 357 -11.13 -5.68 -28.54
CA ALA A 357 -10.51 -5.78 -29.85
C ALA A 357 -10.91 -7.09 -30.57
N ASN A 358 -10.80 -8.22 -29.88
CA ASN A 358 -11.22 -9.52 -30.41
C ASN A 358 -12.72 -9.56 -30.75
N ALA A 359 -13.56 -8.95 -29.92
CA ALA A 359 -14.99 -8.81 -30.18
C ALA A 359 -15.24 -7.91 -31.41
N SER A 360 -14.62 -6.74 -31.49
CA SER A 360 -14.73 -5.83 -32.63
C SER A 360 -14.36 -6.52 -33.95
N ARG A 361 -13.24 -7.26 -33.96
CA ARG A 361 -12.79 -8.03 -35.12
C ARG A 361 -13.72 -9.20 -35.47
N SER A 362 -14.46 -9.72 -34.49
CA SER A 362 -15.48 -10.75 -34.74
C SER A 362 -16.73 -10.21 -35.46
N MET A 363 -17.09 -8.94 -35.21
CA MET A 363 -18.28 -8.29 -35.78
C MET A 363 -18.11 -7.88 -37.26
N VAL A 364 -16.88 -7.81 -37.77
CA VAL A 364 -16.62 -7.47 -39.18
C VAL A 364 -16.49 -8.75 -40.01
N ALA A 365 -17.34 -8.88 -41.03
CA ALA A 365 -17.45 -10.07 -41.89
C ALA A 365 -16.22 -10.31 -42.78
N HIS A 366 -15.48 -9.26 -43.10
CA HIS A 366 -14.30 -9.29 -43.97
C HIS A 366 -13.12 -8.60 -43.28
N ASP A 367 -12.08 -9.36 -42.90
CA ASP A 367 -10.77 -8.82 -42.47
C ASP A 367 -10.03 -8.22 -43.70
N THR A 368 -10.69 -7.33 -44.46
CA THR A 368 -10.20 -6.78 -45.72
C THR A 368 -9.53 -5.45 -45.52
N VAL A 369 -8.51 -5.39 -44.67
CA VAL A 369 -7.48 -4.35 -44.79
C VAL A 369 -6.16 -4.97 -44.33
N ARG A 370 -5.31 -5.41 -45.27
CA ARG A 370 -3.86 -5.48 -45.04
C ARG A 370 -3.29 -4.12 -45.45
N PRO A 371 -3.26 -3.08 -44.59
CA PRO A 371 -2.60 -1.85 -44.98
C PRO A 371 -1.10 -2.13 -45.05
N ARG A 372 -0.44 -1.68 -46.13
CA ARG A 372 1.03 -1.68 -46.22
C ARG A 372 1.56 -0.83 -45.07
N SER A 373 2.24 -1.48 -44.14
CA SER A 373 2.34 -0.98 -42.77
C SER A 373 3.69 -0.29 -42.51
N TRP A 374 3.72 1.05 -42.68
CA TRP A 374 4.88 1.87 -42.28
C TRP A 374 5.20 1.72 -40.77
N LEU A 375 4.19 1.48 -39.93
CA LEU A 375 4.36 1.24 -38.49
C LEU A 375 4.93 -0.14 -38.16
N PHE A 376 4.70 -1.18 -38.97
CA PHE A 376 5.46 -2.43 -38.83
C PHE A 376 6.90 -2.21 -39.25
N ASN A 377 7.16 -1.38 -40.26
CA ASN A 377 8.52 -0.97 -40.58
C ASN A 377 9.14 -0.15 -39.46
N CYS A 378 8.42 0.76 -38.81
CA CYS A 378 8.91 1.52 -37.64
C CYS A 378 9.10 0.63 -36.41
N ILE A 379 8.18 -0.29 -36.09
CA ILE A 379 8.34 -1.26 -35.00
C ILE A 379 9.53 -2.18 -35.33
N ARG A 380 9.63 -2.69 -36.56
CA ARG A 380 10.77 -3.49 -36.99
C ARG A 380 12.07 -2.71 -36.91
N PHE A 381 12.05 -1.41 -37.23
CA PHE A 381 13.19 -0.50 -37.10
C PHE A 381 13.55 -0.23 -35.64
N ILE A 382 12.57 0.02 -34.77
CA ILE A 382 12.77 0.21 -33.32
C ILE A 382 13.30 -1.07 -32.68
N VAL A 383 12.69 -2.23 -32.97
CA VAL A 383 13.13 -3.55 -32.48
C VAL A 383 14.52 -3.88 -32.99
N HIS A 384 14.83 -3.57 -34.25
CA HIS A 384 16.16 -3.75 -34.81
C HIS A 384 17.19 -2.84 -34.14
N ASN A 385 16.87 -1.57 -33.93
CA ASN A 385 17.76 -0.62 -33.26
C ASN A 385 17.94 -0.94 -31.77
N THR A 386 16.90 -1.35 -31.07
CA THR A 386 17.01 -1.80 -29.67
C THR A 386 17.84 -3.08 -29.57
N LEU A 387 17.65 -4.06 -30.47
CA LEU A 387 18.52 -5.23 -30.55
C LEU A 387 19.98 -4.87 -30.86
N LEU A 388 20.22 -3.88 -31.75
CA LEU A 388 21.56 -3.38 -32.03
C LEU A 388 22.18 -2.70 -30.81
N VAL A 389 21.44 -1.88 -30.07
CA VAL A 389 21.89 -1.24 -28.83
C VAL A 389 22.21 -2.30 -27.77
N ILE A 390 21.35 -3.32 -27.60
CA ILE A 390 21.60 -4.44 -26.69
C ILE A 390 22.86 -5.20 -27.11
N ARG A 391 23.03 -5.44 -28.40
CA ARG A 391 24.21 -6.14 -28.94
C ARG A 391 25.48 -5.33 -28.75
N LEU A 392 25.45 -4.03 -29.02
CA LEU A 392 26.54 -3.09 -28.76
C LEU A 392 26.88 -3.03 -27.28
N PHE A 393 25.88 -2.96 -26.40
CA PHE A 393 26.08 -2.97 -24.96
C PHE A 393 26.72 -4.29 -24.47
N ALA A 394 26.28 -5.42 -25.03
CA ALA A 394 26.86 -6.73 -24.75
C ALA A 394 28.33 -6.83 -25.23
N THR A 395 28.64 -6.30 -26.42
CA THR A 395 30.00 -6.37 -26.99
C THR A 395 30.97 -5.36 -26.40
N GLU A 396 30.53 -4.12 -26.14
CA GLU A 396 31.39 -3.01 -25.68
C GLU A 396 31.51 -2.93 -24.17
N LEU A 397 30.53 -3.43 -23.41
CA LEU A 397 30.51 -3.29 -21.95
C LEU A 397 30.68 -4.64 -21.26
N VAL A 398 29.83 -5.61 -21.58
CA VAL A 398 29.79 -6.89 -20.87
C VAL A 398 30.97 -7.78 -21.22
N LEU A 399 31.30 -7.92 -22.51
CA LEU A 399 32.40 -8.78 -22.97
C LEU A 399 33.79 -8.32 -22.48
N PRO A 400 34.17 -7.02 -22.55
CA PRO A 400 35.46 -6.57 -22.02
C PRO A 400 35.53 -6.60 -20.49
N LEU A 401 34.40 -6.41 -19.77
CA LEU A 401 34.36 -6.62 -18.32
C LEU A 401 34.59 -8.09 -17.95
N LEU A 402 33.95 -9.02 -18.65
CA LEU A 402 34.19 -10.46 -18.48
C LEU A 402 35.64 -10.84 -18.81
N GLN A 403 36.21 -10.31 -19.89
CA GLN A 403 37.62 -10.56 -20.23
C GLN A 403 38.58 -9.97 -19.19
N ARG A 404 38.27 -8.80 -18.60
CA ARG A 404 39.04 -8.23 -17.48
C ARG A 404 38.93 -9.08 -16.21
N LEU A 405 37.74 -9.60 -15.89
CA LEU A 405 37.54 -10.50 -14.76
C LEU A 405 38.28 -11.82 -14.95
N VAL A 406 38.24 -12.41 -16.15
CA VAL A 406 38.99 -13.64 -16.46
C VAL A 406 40.50 -13.42 -16.41
N ARG A 407 41.01 -12.29 -16.95
CA ARG A 407 42.44 -11.95 -16.83
C ARG A 407 42.85 -11.71 -15.39
N SER A 408 42.01 -11.03 -14.60
CA SER A 408 42.24 -10.79 -13.17
C SER A 408 42.28 -12.12 -12.39
N GLY A 409 41.30 -13.00 -12.63
CA GLY A 409 41.23 -14.34 -12.04
C GLY A 409 42.44 -15.22 -12.39
N ASN A 410 42.84 -15.26 -13.67
CA ASN A 410 44.03 -15.99 -14.10
C ASN A 410 45.32 -15.41 -13.49
N GLY A 411 45.39 -14.08 -13.31
CA GLY A 411 46.49 -13.43 -12.59
C GLY A 411 46.58 -13.87 -11.13
N ILE A 412 45.45 -13.98 -10.43
CA ILE A 412 45.38 -14.46 -9.05
C ILE A 412 45.77 -15.93 -8.95
N ILE A 413 45.28 -16.78 -9.85
CA ILE A 413 45.60 -18.22 -9.89
C ILE A 413 47.10 -18.43 -10.12
N ASN A 414 47.71 -17.69 -11.06
CA ASN A 414 49.14 -17.78 -11.33
C ASN A 414 49.98 -17.31 -10.14
N ARG A 415 49.57 -16.24 -9.45
CA ARG A 415 50.24 -15.80 -8.21
C ARG A 415 50.12 -16.83 -7.08
N TYR A 416 48.97 -17.49 -6.96
CA TYR A 416 48.77 -18.54 -5.98
C TYR A 416 49.63 -19.78 -6.27
N ARG A 417 49.72 -20.20 -7.54
CA ARG A 417 50.60 -21.30 -7.97
C ARG A 417 52.08 -20.97 -7.74
N ALA A 418 52.51 -19.74 -8.05
CA ALA A 418 53.88 -19.30 -7.80
C ALA A 418 54.23 -19.28 -6.31
N ARG A 419 53.31 -18.81 -5.44
CA ARG A 419 53.48 -18.88 -3.98
C ARG A 419 53.53 -20.32 -3.47
N LYS A 420 52.66 -21.21 -3.96
CA LYS A 420 52.68 -22.63 -3.58
C LYS A 420 53.98 -23.31 -3.99
N ALA A 421 54.50 -23.00 -5.19
CA ALA A 421 55.79 -23.51 -5.65
C ALA A 421 56.95 -22.98 -4.79
N LYS A 422 56.94 -21.69 -4.43
CA LYS A 422 57.95 -21.08 -3.55
C LYS A 422 57.93 -21.71 -2.15
N ASN A 423 56.75 -21.86 -1.54
CA ASN A 423 56.60 -22.47 -0.23
C ASN A 423 57.05 -23.95 -0.24
N LYS A 424 56.83 -24.68 -1.34
CA LYS A 424 57.32 -26.05 -1.50
C LYS A 424 58.85 -26.11 -1.55
N ALA A 425 59.48 -25.22 -2.32
CA ALA A 425 60.94 -25.11 -2.37
C ALA A 425 61.54 -24.73 -1.01
N GLU A 426 60.92 -23.83 -0.26
CA GLU A 426 61.36 -23.45 1.09
C GLU A 426 61.20 -24.62 2.10
N SER A 427 60.16 -25.45 1.96
CA SER A 427 59.97 -26.65 2.80
C SER A 427 60.99 -27.76 2.53
N GLU A 428 61.41 -27.94 1.27
CA GLU A 428 62.43 -28.94 0.89
C GLU A 428 63.84 -28.52 1.37
N VAL A 429 64.14 -27.22 1.40
CA VAL A 429 65.40 -26.70 1.95
C VAL A 429 65.47 -26.82 3.48
N SER A 430 64.32 -26.76 4.17
CA SER A 430 64.23 -26.93 5.63
C SER A 430 64.32 -28.42 6.05
N SER A 431 63.80 -29.34 5.24
CA SER A 431 63.82 -30.79 5.52
C SER A 431 65.17 -31.48 5.23
N GLY A 432 66.11 -30.79 4.58
CA GLY A 432 67.45 -31.32 4.25
C GLY A 432 68.53 -31.05 5.31
N LYS A 433 68.17 -30.46 6.46
CA LYS A 433 69.03 -30.30 7.63
C LYS A 433 68.46 -31.11 8.80
N GLY A 434 68.68 -32.42 8.76
CA GLY A 434 68.39 -33.37 9.83
C GLY A 434 69.35 -34.52 9.73
#